data_AF-A0A7L6B205-F1
#
_entry.id   AF-A0A7L6B205-F1
#
_cell.length_a   1.000
_cell.length_b   1.000
_cell.length_c   1.000
_cell.angle_alpha   90.00
_cell.angle_beta   90.00
_cell.angle_gamma   90.00
#
_symmetry.space_group_name_H-M   'P 1'
#
loop_
_entity.id
_entity.type
_entity.pdbx_description
1 polymer ?
#
loop_
_entity_poly.entity_id
_entity_poly.type
_entity_poly.pdbx_seq_one_letter_code
_entity_poly.pdbx_strand_id
1 'polypeptide(L)'
;MSSSNRRVSGPARLRTAVVVIAVTLAGALGVGLVSAGLGSTSASPPQPGASAAPATERPGTAGPPLPRSTPVRIAIPRIGVDADVVAVATDDNGALEVPPLERPEVAGWYRPGPAPGQAGNAVLVGHVDSQRGPAVFFDLGRLRPGDTVRVARADGRTAAFTVDGVGAYPKNRFPTERVYGGGAAARLRLITCGGRFDPRTGSYPDNIVVFATAAR
;
A
#
# COMPACT_ATOMS: atom_id res chain seq x y z
N MET A 1 -17.66 49.87 -46.18
CA MET A 1 -16.55 49.85 -45.18
C MET A 1 -17.15 49.76 -43.79
N SER A 2 -17.09 48.60 -43.13
CA SER A 2 -16.91 48.46 -41.68
C SER A 2 -16.82 46.98 -41.32
N SER A 3 -15.59 46.48 -41.24
CA SER A 3 -15.28 45.11 -40.79
C SER A 3 -15.36 45.06 -39.26
N SER A 4 -16.26 44.24 -38.71
CA SER A 4 -16.28 43.92 -37.28
C SER A 4 -15.40 42.71 -37.02
N ASN A 5 -14.38 42.92 -36.19
CA ASN A 5 -13.23 42.06 -35.95
C ASN A 5 -13.56 41.03 -34.84
N ARG A 6 -13.79 39.75 -35.18
CA ARG A 6 -13.96 38.69 -34.18
C ARG A 6 -12.60 38.30 -33.60
N ARG A 7 -12.38 38.65 -32.32
CA ARG A 7 -11.25 38.15 -31.53
C ARG A 7 -11.42 36.65 -31.29
N VAL A 8 -10.43 35.88 -31.73
CA VAL A 8 -10.28 34.46 -31.43
C VAL A 8 -9.74 34.35 -30.00
N SER A 9 -10.55 33.80 -29.08
CA SER A 9 -10.11 33.47 -27.72
C SER A 9 -9.24 32.20 -27.76
N GLY A 10 -7.98 32.31 -27.33
CA GLY A 10 -7.06 31.18 -27.22
C GLY A 10 -7.44 30.21 -26.08
N PRO A 11 -6.98 28.94 -26.15
CA PRO A 11 -7.34 27.93 -25.17
C PRO A 11 -6.71 28.20 -23.80
N ALA A 12 -7.54 28.15 -22.76
CA ALA A 12 -7.13 28.21 -21.37
C ALA A 12 -6.17 27.05 -21.05
N ARG A 13 -4.96 27.38 -20.61
CA ARG A 13 -4.00 26.40 -20.09
C ARG A 13 -4.57 25.85 -18.77
N LEU A 14 -5.06 24.61 -18.77
CA LEU A 14 -5.37 23.88 -17.54
C LEU A 14 -4.08 23.79 -16.70
N ARG A 15 -4.08 24.46 -15.57
CA ARG A 15 -3.09 24.23 -14.50
C ARG A 15 -3.45 22.91 -13.84
N THR A 16 -2.67 21.86 -14.11
CA THR A 16 -2.76 20.59 -13.42
C THR A 16 -2.47 20.83 -11.93
N ALA A 17 -3.50 20.79 -11.09
CA ALA A 17 -3.33 20.83 -9.65
C ALA A 17 -2.79 19.47 -9.19
N VAL A 18 -1.59 19.46 -8.61
CA VAL A 18 -1.02 18.27 -7.96
C VAL A 18 -1.75 18.10 -6.63
N VAL A 19 -2.63 17.11 -6.53
CA VAL A 19 -3.25 16.71 -5.27
C VAL A 19 -2.24 15.90 -4.48
N VAL A 20 -1.78 16.44 -3.35
CA VAL A 20 -0.92 15.73 -2.40
C VAL A 20 -1.79 14.76 -1.62
N ILE A 21 -1.76 13.48 -1.98
CA ILE A 21 -2.46 12.43 -1.22
C ILE A 21 -1.67 12.19 0.07
N ALA A 22 -2.19 12.70 1.18
CA ALA A 22 -1.71 12.36 2.51
C ALA A 22 -2.35 11.04 2.92
N VAL A 23 -1.53 10.00 3.11
CA VAL A 23 -2.00 8.74 3.70
C VAL A 23 -2.07 8.95 5.20
N THR A 24 -3.11 9.65 5.65
CA THR A 24 -3.49 9.61 7.05
C THR A 24 -4.32 8.36 7.25
N LEU A 25 -3.69 7.27 7.71
CA LEU A 25 -4.39 6.22 8.45
C LEU A 25 -4.95 6.85 9.75
N ALA A 26 -5.93 7.73 9.62
CA ALA A 26 -6.64 8.35 10.72
C ALA A 26 -7.73 7.39 11.16
N GLY A 27 -7.35 6.38 11.95
CA GLY A 27 -8.31 5.38 12.40
C GLY A 27 -7.73 4.04 12.84
N ALA A 28 -6.46 3.98 13.21
CA ALA A 28 -5.96 2.85 13.99
C ALA A 28 -5.30 3.43 15.24
N LEU A 29 -6.06 3.46 16.34
CA LEU A 29 -5.44 3.37 17.65
C LEU A 29 -4.68 2.03 17.62
N GLY A 30 -3.37 2.09 17.35
CA GLY A 30 -2.52 0.98 17.77
C GLY A 30 -2.72 0.90 19.27
N VAL A 31 -3.18 -0.24 19.79
CA VAL A 31 -3.29 -0.40 21.24
C VAL A 31 -2.11 -1.25 21.63
N GLY A 32 -0.98 -0.60 21.92
CA GLY A 32 0.14 -1.28 22.55
C GLY A 32 -0.31 -1.84 23.89
N LEU A 33 -0.53 -3.14 23.96
CA LEU A 33 -0.75 -3.85 25.22
C LEU A 33 0.47 -3.61 26.12
N VAL A 34 0.28 -2.88 27.22
CA VAL A 34 1.24 -2.84 28.33
C VAL A 34 0.80 -3.89 29.34
N SER A 35 1.31 -5.12 29.19
CA SER A 35 1.19 -6.12 30.24
C SER A 35 2.29 -5.89 31.26
N ALA A 36 1.94 -5.32 32.42
CA ALA A 36 2.84 -5.24 33.56
C ALA A 36 2.97 -6.64 34.20
N GLY A 37 3.93 -7.42 33.73
CA GLY A 37 4.23 -8.75 34.27
C GLY A 37 5.39 -9.40 33.54
N LEU A 38 6.53 -9.53 34.23
CA LEU A 38 7.71 -10.36 33.93
C LEU A 38 7.82 -10.89 32.47
N GLY A 39 8.59 -10.19 31.62
CA GLY A 39 9.32 -10.82 30.52
C GLY A 39 8.70 -10.85 29.11
N SER A 40 7.52 -10.28 28.87
CA SER A 40 6.96 -10.20 27.51
C SER A 40 7.11 -8.79 26.95
N THR A 41 8.18 -8.54 26.21
CA THR A 41 8.25 -7.37 25.32
C THR A 41 7.06 -7.45 24.36
N SER A 42 6.13 -6.48 24.40
CA SER A 42 5.14 -6.32 23.34
C SER A 42 5.88 -6.29 22.01
N ALA A 43 5.76 -7.35 21.22
CA ALA A 43 6.59 -7.55 20.05
C ALA A 43 6.30 -6.42 19.08
N SER A 44 7.26 -5.52 18.89
CA SER A 44 7.12 -4.46 17.88
C SER A 44 7.09 -5.10 16.50
N PRO A 45 6.34 -4.53 15.55
CA PRO A 45 6.33 -5.00 14.18
C PRO A 45 7.77 -5.06 13.64
N PRO A 46 8.17 -6.16 13.00
CA PRO A 46 9.51 -6.31 12.48
C PRO A 46 9.83 -5.18 11.49
N GLN A 47 11.01 -4.59 11.63
CA GLN A 47 11.49 -3.57 10.71
C GLN A 47 12.32 -4.22 9.59
N PRO A 48 12.27 -3.68 8.35
CA PRO A 48 13.11 -4.16 7.27
C PRO A 48 14.59 -3.93 7.60
N GLY A 49 15.41 -4.96 7.39
CA GLY A 49 16.87 -4.82 7.49
C GLY A 49 17.44 -4.03 6.31
N ALA A 50 18.66 -3.51 6.44
CA ALA A 50 19.31 -2.70 5.40
C ALA A 50 19.36 -3.39 4.02
N SER A 51 19.60 -4.72 4.00
CA SER A 51 19.62 -5.51 2.77
C SER A 51 18.24 -5.65 2.10
N ALA A 52 17.16 -5.33 2.79
CA ALA A 52 15.81 -5.35 2.24
C ALA A 52 15.41 -4.00 1.63
N ALA A 53 16.21 -2.95 1.79
CA ALA A 53 15.90 -1.62 1.29
C ALA A 53 15.58 -1.67 -0.21
N PRO A 54 14.57 -0.91 -0.69
CA PRO A 54 14.21 -0.94 -2.09
C PRO A 54 15.40 -0.45 -2.94
N ALA A 55 15.99 -1.34 -3.72
CA ALA A 55 16.87 -0.91 -4.81
C ALA A 55 16.05 -0.09 -5.82
N THR A 56 16.73 0.71 -6.66
CA THR A 56 16.09 1.35 -7.82
C THR A 56 15.27 0.30 -8.56
N GLU A 57 13.97 0.59 -8.74
CA GLU A 57 13.02 -0.34 -9.37
C GLU A 57 13.65 -0.90 -10.64
N ARG A 58 13.91 -2.21 -10.63
CA ARG A 58 14.66 -2.82 -11.71
C ARG A 58 13.78 -2.72 -12.96
N PRO A 59 14.26 -2.13 -14.07
CA PRO A 59 13.58 -2.20 -15.36
C PRO A 59 13.76 -3.62 -15.92
N GLY A 60 13.22 -4.61 -15.22
CA GLY A 60 13.06 -5.97 -15.69
C GLY A 60 11.71 -6.10 -16.37
N THR A 61 11.65 -6.90 -17.43
CA THR A 61 10.44 -7.18 -18.21
C THR A 61 9.38 -7.83 -17.32
N ALA A 62 8.55 -7.00 -16.67
CA ALA A 62 7.32 -7.45 -16.05
C ALA A 62 6.49 -8.22 -17.10
N GLY A 63 5.75 -9.23 -16.66
CA GLY A 63 4.77 -9.89 -17.53
C GLY A 63 3.79 -8.88 -18.13
N PRO A 64 3.13 -9.21 -19.26
CA PRO A 64 2.15 -8.31 -19.87
C PRO A 64 1.05 -7.96 -18.85
N PRO A 65 0.63 -6.68 -18.76
CA PRO A 65 -0.43 -6.28 -17.86
C PRO A 65 -1.74 -7.04 -18.12
N LEU A 66 -2.42 -7.40 -17.03
CA LEU A 66 -3.74 -7.99 -17.07
C LEU A 66 -4.83 -6.92 -17.21
N PRO A 67 -6.01 -7.27 -17.76
CA PRO A 67 -7.20 -6.45 -17.65
C PRO A 67 -7.54 -6.13 -16.19
N ARG A 68 -8.39 -5.13 -15.97
CA ARG A 68 -8.89 -4.83 -14.62
C ARG A 68 -9.80 -5.97 -14.12
N SER A 69 -9.59 -6.42 -12.89
CA SER A 69 -10.51 -7.33 -12.18
C SER A 69 -10.35 -7.15 -10.67
N THR A 70 -11.43 -7.39 -9.93
CA THR A 70 -11.45 -7.25 -8.47
C THR A 70 -10.54 -8.30 -7.82
N PRO A 71 -9.56 -7.92 -6.98
CA PRO A 71 -8.83 -8.87 -6.15
C PRO A 71 -9.75 -9.43 -5.07
N VAL A 72 -9.65 -10.72 -4.81
CA VAL A 72 -10.50 -11.41 -3.82
C VAL A 72 -9.68 -11.98 -2.67
N ARG A 73 -8.41 -12.33 -2.91
CA ARG A 73 -7.55 -12.94 -1.89
C ARG A 73 -6.08 -12.62 -2.14
N ILE A 74 -5.31 -12.41 -1.08
CA ILE A 74 -3.85 -12.22 -1.13
C ILE A 74 -3.15 -13.34 -0.35
N ALA A 75 -2.09 -13.88 -0.93
CA ALA A 75 -1.22 -14.86 -0.29
C ALA A 75 0.25 -14.42 -0.33
N ILE A 76 0.92 -14.49 0.82
CA ILE A 76 2.35 -14.18 0.99
C ILE A 76 3.00 -15.31 1.81
N PRO A 77 3.43 -16.40 1.16
CA PRO A 77 3.85 -17.62 1.86
C PRO A 77 4.97 -17.41 2.88
N ARG A 78 5.92 -16.50 2.60
CA ARG A 78 7.08 -16.24 3.46
C ARG A 78 6.70 -15.83 4.88
N ILE A 79 5.57 -15.14 5.03
CA ILE A 79 5.07 -14.59 6.30
C ILE A 79 3.70 -15.18 6.68
N GLY A 80 3.28 -16.27 6.03
CA GLY A 80 2.04 -16.98 6.37
C GLY A 80 0.74 -16.21 6.11
N VAL A 81 0.77 -15.13 5.32
CA VAL A 81 -0.45 -14.38 4.98
C VAL A 81 -1.24 -15.16 3.95
N ASP A 82 -2.51 -15.39 4.25
CA ASP A 82 -3.53 -15.88 3.33
C ASP A 82 -4.89 -15.27 3.71
N ALA A 83 -5.26 -14.17 3.06
CA ALA A 83 -6.28 -13.25 3.55
C ALA A 83 -7.24 -12.77 2.45
N ASP A 84 -8.49 -12.53 2.82
CA ASP A 84 -9.48 -11.91 1.95
C ASP A 84 -9.09 -10.46 1.62
N VAL A 85 -9.46 -10.03 0.42
CA VAL A 85 -9.26 -8.65 -0.04
C VAL A 85 -10.60 -7.96 -0.21
N VAL A 86 -10.77 -6.83 0.48
CA VAL A 86 -11.95 -5.98 0.41
C VAL A 86 -11.62 -4.69 -0.33
N ALA A 87 -12.61 -4.07 -0.97
CA ALA A 87 -12.40 -2.77 -1.59
C ALA A 87 -12.39 -1.67 -0.51
N VAL A 88 -11.44 -0.74 -0.62
CA VAL A 88 -11.38 0.52 0.13
C VAL A 88 -11.22 1.69 -0.85
N ALA A 89 -11.57 2.89 -0.44
CA ALA A 89 -11.45 4.10 -1.25
C ALA A 89 -10.67 5.19 -0.49
N THR A 90 -10.99 6.44 -0.76
CA THR A 90 -10.63 7.55 0.12
C THR A 90 -11.86 8.01 0.87
N ASP A 91 -11.67 8.51 2.08
CA ASP A 91 -12.71 9.23 2.82
C ASP A 91 -12.99 10.60 2.15
N ASP A 92 -13.97 11.33 2.69
CA ASP A 92 -14.37 12.66 2.21
C ASP A 92 -13.24 13.71 2.30
N ASN A 93 -12.20 13.44 3.10
CA ASN A 93 -11.03 14.30 3.26
C ASN A 93 -9.89 13.92 2.30
N GLY A 94 -10.10 12.91 1.45
CA GLY A 94 -9.10 12.41 0.51
C GLY A 94 -8.04 11.50 1.15
N ALA A 95 -8.23 11.07 2.39
CA ALA A 95 -7.35 10.14 3.07
C ALA A 95 -7.67 8.70 2.65
N LEU A 96 -6.64 7.86 2.46
CA LEU A 96 -6.83 6.45 2.14
C LEU A 96 -7.56 5.73 3.28
N GLU A 97 -8.74 5.18 2.98
CA GLU A 97 -9.47 4.31 3.89
C GLU A 97 -8.67 3.02 4.15
N VAL A 98 -8.93 2.44 5.32
CA VAL A 98 -8.28 1.21 5.76
C VAL A 98 -9.36 0.14 5.99
N PRO A 99 -9.00 -1.16 5.98
CA PRO A 99 -9.98 -2.21 6.26
C PRO A 99 -10.66 -2.02 7.62
N PRO A 100 -11.88 -2.56 7.83
CA PRO A 100 -12.54 -2.50 9.13
C PRO A 100 -11.66 -3.07 10.25
N LEU A 101 -11.54 -2.35 11.37
CA LEU A 101 -10.72 -2.77 12.51
C LEU A 101 -11.23 -4.06 13.17
N GLU A 102 -12.52 -4.35 13.03
CA GLU A 102 -13.18 -5.54 13.56
C GLU A 102 -12.71 -6.81 12.84
N ARG A 103 -12.18 -6.64 11.61
CA ARG A 103 -11.63 -7.68 10.73
C ARG A 103 -10.12 -7.46 10.48
N PRO A 104 -9.27 -7.57 11.51
CA PRO A 104 -7.82 -7.35 11.38
C PRO A 104 -7.14 -8.34 10.41
N GLU A 105 -7.79 -9.44 10.07
CA GLU A 105 -7.32 -10.48 9.16
C GLU A 105 -7.48 -10.14 7.67
N VAL A 106 -8.22 -9.09 7.29
CA VAL A 106 -8.46 -8.76 5.87
C VAL A 106 -7.57 -7.63 5.37
N ALA A 107 -7.22 -7.68 4.08
CA ALA A 107 -6.51 -6.61 3.39
C ALA A 107 -7.48 -5.73 2.58
N GLY A 108 -7.15 -4.45 2.40
CA GLY A 108 -7.94 -3.48 1.66
C GLY A 108 -7.26 -3.10 0.36
N TRP A 109 -7.91 -3.26 -0.78
CA TRP A 109 -7.44 -2.77 -2.07
C TRP A 109 -8.00 -1.36 -2.33
N TYR A 110 -7.11 -0.41 -2.62
CA TYR A 110 -7.48 0.94 -3.05
C TYR A 110 -8.13 0.90 -4.43
N ARG A 111 -9.46 0.78 -4.45
CA ARG A 111 -10.28 0.54 -5.64
C ARG A 111 -10.13 1.65 -6.70
N PRO A 112 -10.00 2.94 -6.38
CA PRO A 112 -9.79 3.97 -7.42
C PRO A 112 -8.51 3.78 -8.24
N GLY A 113 -7.49 3.10 -7.70
CA GLY A 113 -6.25 2.79 -8.40
C GLY A 113 -6.32 1.56 -9.31
N PRO A 114 -5.19 1.19 -9.94
CA PRO A 114 -5.05 -0.05 -10.71
C PRO A 114 -5.42 -1.30 -9.90
N ALA A 115 -6.03 -2.28 -10.57
CA ALA A 115 -6.21 -3.61 -10.00
C ALA A 115 -4.88 -4.38 -9.98
N PRO A 116 -4.64 -5.29 -9.00
CA PRO A 116 -3.45 -6.12 -9.00
C PRO A 116 -3.28 -6.88 -10.33
N GLY A 117 -2.20 -6.58 -11.05
CA GLY A 117 -1.86 -7.15 -12.36
C GLY A 117 -2.13 -6.19 -13.52
N GLN A 118 -2.91 -5.13 -13.32
CA GLN A 118 -3.07 -4.03 -14.29
C GLN A 118 -1.81 -3.15 -14.31
N ALA A 119 -1.56 -2.47 -15.42
CA ALA A 119 -0.49 -1.48 -15.53
C ALA A 119 -0.66 -0.38 -14.47
N GLY A 120 0.45 0.01 -13.83
CA GLY A 120 0.51 0.96 -12.73
C GLY A 120 0.64 0.28 -11.37
N ASN A 121 0.57 1.08 -10.32
CA ASN A 121 0.71 0.61 -8.93
C ASN A 121 -0.66 0.24 -8.35
N ALA A 122 -0.91 -1.05 -8.19
CA ALA A 122 -1.99 -1.51 -7.32
C ALA A 122 -1.56 -1.36 -5.85
N VAL A 123 -2.43 -0.80 -5.01
CA VAL A 123 -2.14 -0.54 -3.60
C VAL A 123 -3.07 -1.35 -2.72
N LEU A 124 -2.48 -2.19 -1.86
CA LEU A 124 -3.16 -2.91 -0.80
C LEU A 124 -2.66 -2.42 0.56
N VAL A 125 -3.60 -2.12 1.45
CA VAL A 125 -3.37 -1.71 2.85
C VAL A 125 -3.86 -2.79 3.80
N GLY A 126 -3.29 -2.85 4.98
CA GLY A 126 -3.75 -3.74 6.03
C GLY A 126 -3.27 -3.25 7.39
N HIS A 127 -3.97 -3.67 8.44
CA HIS A 127 -3.57 -3.33 9.80
C HIS A 127 -2.25 -4.02 10.16
N VAL A 128 -1.48 -3.35 11.02
CA VAL A 128 -0.28 -3.95 11.61
C VAL A 128 -0.67 -4.85 12.77
N ASP A 129 -1.52 -4.38 13.67
CA ASP A 129 -2.01 -5.11 14.83
C ASP A 129 -3.45 -4.70 15.16
N SER A 130 -3.98 -5.33 16.20
CA SER A 130 -5.29 -5.06 16.78
C SER A 130 -5.21 -5.29 18.29
N GLN A 131 -6.30 -4.97 19.00
CA GLN A 131 -6.42 -5.30 20.42
C GLN A 131 -6.30 -6.80 20.73
N ARG A 132 -6.49 -7.67 19.71
CA ARG A 132 -6.39 -9.13 19.84
C ARG A 132 -5.00 -9.66 19.49
N GLY A 133 -4.06 -8.80 19.09
CA GLY A 133 -2.71 -9.16 18.66
C GLY A 133 -2.41 -8.81 17.20
N PRO A 134 -1.37 -9.43 16.60
CA PRO A 134 -0.95 -9.20 15.22
C PRO A 134 -2.09 -9.27 14.20
N ALA A 135 -2.09 -8.36 13.23
CA ALA A 135 -3.07 -8.31 12.15
C ALA A 135 -2.46 -8.80 10.81
N VAL A 136 -3.23 -8.74 9.73
CA VAL A 136 -2.90 -9.32 8.42
C VAL A 136 -1.51 -8.96 7.91
N PHE A 137 -1.03 -7.73 8.17
CA PHE A 137 0.23 -7.23 7.66
C PHE A 137 1.27 -6.95 8.74
N PHE A 138 1.12 -7.51 9.95
CA PHE A 138 2.09 -7.37 11.04
C PHE A 138 3.53 -7.63 10.59
N ASP A 139 3.73 -8.70 9.80
CA ASP A 139 5.05 -9.21 9.43
C ASP A 139 5.61 -8.69 8.10
N LEU A 140 5.02 -7.65 7.47
CA LEU A 140 5.51 -7.16 6.16
C LEU A 140 6.99 -6.77 6.18
N GLY A 141 7.51 -6.25 7.29
CA GLY A 141 8.94 -5.91 7.42
C GLY A 141 9.90 -7.11 7.39
N ARG A 142 9.40 -8.35 7.47
CA ARG A 142 10.20 -9.58 7.30
C ARG A 142 10.44 -9.96 5.85
N LEU A 143 9.69 -9.39 4.91
CA LEU A 143 9.86 -9.70 3.49
C LEU A 143 11.21 -9.20 2.96
N ARG A 144 11.69 -9.87 1.93
CA ARG A 144 12.99 -9.66 1.29
C ARG A 144 12.82 -9.64 -0.23
N PRO A 145 13.73 -8.98 -0.96
CA PRO A 145 13.77 -9.09 -2.41
C PRO A 145 13.76 -10.56 -2.86
N GLY A 146 12.92 -10.89 -3.84
CA GLY A 146 12.72 -12.26 -4.33
C GLY A 146 11.53 -13.01 -3.71
N ASP A 147 10.99 -12.56 -2.57
CA ASP A 147 9.78 -13.16 -2.00
C ASP A 147 8.59 -12.99 -2.95
N THR A 148 7.66 -13.95 -2.94
CA THR A 148 6.49 -13.95 -3.83
C THR A 148 5.25 -13.43 -3.12
N VAL A 149 4.47 -12.62 -3.83
CA VAL A 149 3.10 -12.23 -3.47
C VAL A 149 2.15 -12.69 -4.57
N ARG A 150 1.05 -13.34 -4.21
CA ARG A 150 0.00 -13.76 -5.15
C ARG A 150 -1.31 -13.11 -4.79
N VAL A 151 -2.01 -12.58 -5.80
CA VAL A 151 -3.34 -12.00 -5.65
C VAL A 151 -4.31 -12.72 -6.56
N ALA A 152 -5.22 -13.49 -5.97
CA ALA A 152 -6.33 -14.11 -6.68
C ALA A 152 -7.37 -13.05 -7.05
N ARG A 153 -7.95 -13.18 -8.23
CA ARG A 153 -8.87 -12.19 -8.81
C ARG A 153 -10.20 -12.84 -9.19
N ALA A 154 -11.25 -12.03 -9.24
CA ALA A 154 -12.60 -12.46 -9.60
C ALA A 154 -12.72 -12.99 -11.04
N ASP A 155 -11.74 -12.69 -11.93
CA ASP A 155 -11.69 -13.25 -13.29
C ASP A 155 -11.06 -14.66 -13.34
N GLY A 156 -10.84 -15.29 -12.18
CA GLY A 156 -10.23 -16.62 -12.06
C GLY A 156 -8.71 -16.64 -12.27
N ARG A 157 -8.10 -15.49 -12.59
CA ARG A 157 -6.64 -15.37 -12.77
C ARG A 157 -5.96 -15.05 -11.44
N THR A 158 -4.66 -15.34 -11.38
CA THR A 158 -3.79 -14.92 -10.27
C THR A 158 -2.73 -13.96 -10.79
N ALA A 159 -2.65 -12.77 -10.20
CA ALA A 159 -1.52 -11.86 -10.41
C ALA A 159 -0.39 -12.24 -9.45
N ALA A 160 0.75 -12.66 -9.99
CA ALA A 160 1.95 -12.97 -9.21
C ALA A 160 2.94 -11.80 -9.26
N PHE A 161 3.57 -11.50 -8.13
CA PHE A 161 4.55 -10.44 -7.99
C PHE A 161 5.77 -10.95 -7.25
N THR A 162 6.92 -10.40 -7.60
CA THR A 162 8.18 -10.60 -6.89
C THR A 162 8.50 -9.33 -6.12
N VAL A 163 8.79 -9.46 -4.83
CA VAL A 163 9.23 -8.35 -3.98
C VAL A 163 10.57 -7.82 -4.52
N ASP A 164 10.62 -6.51 -4.76
CA ASP A 164 11.81 -5.77 -5.15
C ASP A 164 12.54 -5.22 -3.92
N GLY A 165 11.79 -4.92 -2.86
CA GLY A 165 12.32 -4.49 -1.56
C GLY A 165 11.23 -3.96 -0.63
N VAL A 166 11.65 -3.63 0.59
CA VAL A 166 10.81 -3.20 1.70
C VAL A 166 11.46 -1.98 2.35
N GLY A 167 10.71 -0.89 2.50
CA GLY A 167 11.17 0.32 3.17
C GLY A 167 10.30 0.69 4.35
N ALA A 168 10.91 1.24 5.40
CA ALA A 168 10.21 1.91 6.49
C ALA A 168 10.32 3.43 6.27
N TYR A 169 9.19 4.12 6.35
CA TYR A 169 9.12 5.56 6.10
C TYR A 169 8.36 6.25 7.21
N PRO A 170 8.91 7.30 7.83
CA PRO A 170 8.14 8.17 8.70
C PRO A 170 6.87 8.66 7.99
N LYS A 171 5.74 8.71 8.69
CA LYS A 171 4.45 9.12 8.08
C LYS A 171 4.51 10.49 7.40
N ASN A 172 5.33 11.41 7.90
CA ASN A 172 5.55 12.74 7.32
C ASN A 172 6.52 12.77 6.12
N ARG A 173 7.16 11.64 5.80
CA ARG A 173 8.07 11.46 4.65
C ARG A 173 7.66 10.24 3.83
N PHE A 174 6.36 9.95 3.79
CA PHE A 174 5.81 8.87 3.02
C PHE A 174 6.13 9.04 1.52
N PRO A 175 6.59 8.00 0.82
CA PRO A 175 7.04 8.11 -0.57
C PRO A 175 5.85 8.08 -1.53
N THR A 176 4.96 9.08 -1.46
CA THR A 176 3.68 9.16 -2.17
C THR A 176 3.81 8.84 -3.66
N GLU A 177 4.76 9.46 -4.36
CA GLU A 177 4.95 9.23 -5.80
C GLU A 177 5.33 7.77 -6.13
N ARG A 178 6.18 7.15 -5.31
CA ARG A 178 6.57 5.74 -5.55
C ARG A 178 5.44 4.75 -5.25
N VAL A 179 4.49 5.16 -4.41
CA VAL A 179 3.36 4.33 -3.98
C VAL A 179 2.17 4.49 -4.92
N TYR A 180 1.75 5.72 -5.19
CA TYR A 180 0.54 6.02 -5.96
C TYR A 180 0.81 6.43 -7.41
N GLY A 181 2.07 6.70 -7.77
CA GLY A 181 2.46 7.07 -9.13
C GLY A 181 2.13 5.97 -10.14
N GLY A 182 1.89 6.40 -11.38
CA GLY A 182 1.58 5.51 -12.49
C GLY A 182 2.83 4.85 -13.11
N GLY A 183 2.60 3.98 -14.08
CA GLY A 183 3.67 3.36 -14.86
C GLY A 183 3.12 2.33 -15.84
N ALA A 184 3.91 1.98 -16.86
CA ALA A 184 3.52 0.96 -17.84
C ALA A 184 3.59 -0.48 -17.29
N ALA A 185 4.44 -0.71 -16.29
CA ALA A 185 4.58 -2.01 -15.64
C ALA A 185 3.47 -2.23 -14.60
N ALA A 186 3.01 -3.47 -14.47
CA ALA A 186 2.13 -3.88 -13.39
C ALA A 186 2.92 -4.05 -12.09
N ARG A 187 2.54 -3.30 -11.06
CA ARG A 187 3.26 -3.22 -9.77
C ARG A 187 2.28 -3.35 -8.61
N LEU A 188 2.81 -3.80 -7.48
CA LEU A 188 2.06 -3.95 -6.24
C LEU A 188 2.79 -3.21 -5.10
N ARG A 189 2.01 -2.49 -4.30
CA ARG A 189 2.42 -1.83 -3.06
C ARG A 189 1.61 -2.41 -1.92
N LEU A 190 2.28 -2.97 -0.93
CA LEU A 190 1.66 -3.38 0.33
C LEU A 190 2.06 -2.40 1.41
N ILE A 191 1.10 -1.89 2.17
CA ILE A 191 1.34 -0.86 3.18
C ILE A 191 0.74 -1.29 4.50
N THR A 192 1.50 -1.08 5.58
CA THR A 192 1.03 -1.21 6.96
C THR A 192 1.70 -0.17 7.85
N CYS A 193 1.18 0.03 9.06
CA CYS A 193 1.83 0.82 10.10
C CYS A 193 3.13 0.14 10.57
N GLY A 194 4.13 0.92 11.01
CA GLY A 194 5.43 0.42 11.44
C GLY A 194 6.15 1.30 12.45
N GLY A 195 7.38 0.91 12.79
CA GLY A 195 8.15 1.52 13.86
C GLY A 195 7.74 1.01 15.24
N ARG A 196 8.37 1.55 16.28
CA ARG A 196 8.01 1.25 17.66
C ARG A 196 6.71 2.00 18.01
N PHE A 197 5.76 1.29 18.60
CA PHE A 197 4.53 1.91 19.09
C PHE A 197 4.84 3.06 20.06
N ASP A 198 4.24 4.22 19.82
CA ASP A 198 4.33 5.37 20.71
C ASP A 198 3.06 5.48 21.56
N PRO A 199 3.13 5.13 22.86
CA PRO A 199 1.97 5.19 23.75
C PRO A 199 1.49 6.61 24.05
N ARG A 200 2.30 7.65 23.77
CA ARG A 200 1.88 9.04 23.98
C ARG A 200 0.93 9.51 22.89
N THR A 201 1.17 9.07 21.66
CA THR A 201 0.33 9.43 20.50
C THR A 201 -0.68 8.33 20.15
N GLY A 202 -0.58 7.15 20.77
CA GLY A 202 -1.44 6.01 20.45
C GLY A 202 -1.19 5.47 19.04
N SER A 203 0.01 5.67 18.49
CA SER A 203 0.26 5.48 17.07
C SER A 203 1.63 4.87 16.75
N TYR A 204 1.69 4.29 15.57
CA TYR A 204 2.93 3.88 14.91
C TYR A 204 3.46 5.06 14.08
N PRO A 205 4.72 5.51 14.30
CA PRO A 205 5.25 6.71 13.64
C PRO A 205 5.59 6.49 12.15
N ASP A 206 5.80 5.24 11.74
CA ASP A 206 6.23 4.89 10.40
C ASP A 206 5.15 4.12 9.64
N ASN A 207 5.34 4.01 8.32
CA ASN A 207 4.70 3.03 7.46
C ASN A 207 5.76 2.08 6.90
N ILE A 208 5.46 0.79 6.87
CA ILE A 208 6.22 -0.19 6.09
C ILE A 208 5.58 -0.29 4.71
N VAL A 209 6.41 -0.17 3.67
CA VAL A 209 5.99 -0.27 2.28
C VAL A 209 6.79 -1.35 1.58
N VAL A 210 6.10 -2.36 1.08
CA VAL A 210 6.66 -3.39 0.19
C VAL A 210 6.48 -2.93 -1.24
N PHE A 211 7.55 -2.98 -2.01
CA PHE A 211 7.57 -2.72 -3.45
C PHE A 211 7.71 -4.05 -4.16
N ALA A 212 6.78 -4.38 -5.06
CA ALA A 212 6.84 -5.59 -5.86
C ALA A 212 6.44 -5.32 -7.32
N THR A 213 7.02 -6.08 -8.23
CA THR A 213 6.76 -5.99 -9.68
C THR A 213 6.18 -7.30 -10.16
N ALA A 214 5.26 -7.25 -11.13
CA ALA A 214 4.63 -8.45 -11.67
C ALA A 214 5.70 -9.45 -12.16
N ALA A 215 5.57 -10.68 -11.71
CA ALA A 215 6.38 -11.79 -12.20
C ALA A 215 6.08 -12.02 -13.69
N ARG A 216 7.05 -12.62 -14.39
CA ARG A 216 6.81 -13.09 -15.76
C ARG A 216 5.86 -14.27 -15.79
#